data_AF-A0A7K8H8H2-F1
#
_entry.id   AF-A0A7K8H8H2-F1
#
_cell.length_a   1.000
_cell.length_b   1.000
_cell.length_c   1.000
_cell.angle_alpha   90.00
_cell.angle_beta   90.00
_cell.angle_gamma   90.00
#
_symmetry.space_group_name_H-M   'P 1'
#
loop_
_entity.id
_entity.type
_entity.pdbx_description
1 polymer ?
#
loop_
_entity_poly.entity_id
_entity_poly.type
_entity_poly.pdbx_seq_one_letter_code
_entity_poly.pdbx_strand_id
1 'polypeptide(L)'
;RHRAMRNWGVLGGAAAALAAGIYVLWGPITGRKRRRRGLVPGLLNLGNTCFMNSLLQGLSSCPSFIRWLEEFTAQYGAEQEKPREHQYLSVTLLQLLRALSCQEVTEDDVLDASCLLEVLRMNRWQISSFEEQDAHELFHVLTSSLEDERDRQPRVTHLFDVHSLEQPEITQKQISCRTRGSLPPVSNHWKSQHPFHGRLTSNMLCKHCEHQSPVRFDTFDSLSLSIPAAVWGRPMTLDHCLHHFISSESVKDVVCDNCTKIQAEGILNGQSIENQRTTFVKQLKLGKVRQ
;
A
#
# COMPACT_ATOMS: atom_id res chain seq x y z
N ARG A 1 48.28 -62.55 11.26
CA ARG A 1 48.17 -61.07 11.17
C ARG A 1 47.62 -60.58 9.81
N HIS A 2 48.07 -61.11 8.67
CA HIS A 2 47.64 -60.62 7.33
C HIS A 2 46.15 -60.88 6.96
N ARG A 3 45.54 -61.99 7.41
CA ARG A 3 44.11 -62.29 7.14
C ARG A 3 43.14 -61.34 7.87
N ALA A 4 43.49 -60.91 9.08
CA ALA A 4 42.65 -60.03 9.88
C ALA A 4 42.56 -58.62 9.26
N MET A 5 43.68 -58.10 8.74
CA MET A 5 43.71 -56.79 8.06
C MET A 5 42.91 -56.77 6.75
N ARG A 6 42.90 -57.87 5.99
CA ARG A 6 42.12 -57.97 4.74
C ARG A 6 40.61 -57.90 4.99
N ASN A 7 40.15 -58.51 6.08
CA ASN A 7 38.72 -58.49 6.42
C ASN A 7 38.24 -57.10 6.88
N TRP A 8 39.10 -56.32 7.54
CA TRP A 8 38.80 -54.93 7.90
C TRP A 8 38.74 -53.98 6.69
N GLY A 9 39.61 -54.17 5.70
CA GLY A 9 39.54 -53.39 4.46
C GLY A 9 38.24 -53.63 3.68
N VAL A 10 37.77 -54.88 3.62
CA VAL A 10 36.51 -55.25 2.96
C VAL A 10 35.30 -54.72 3.74
N LEU A 11 35.31 -54.81 5.08
CA LEU A 11 34.25 -54.23 5.92
C LEU A 11 34.18 -52.70 5.77
N GLY A 12 35.32 -52.02 5.77
CA GLY A 12 35.41 -50.57 5.61
C GLY A 12 34.92 -50.12 4.23
N GLY A 13 35.29 -50.83 3.16
CA GLY A 13 34.82 -50.56 1.81
C GLY A 13 33.30 -50.75 1.66
N ALA A 14 32.75 -51.83 2.24
CA ALA A 14 31.31 -52.07 2.23
C ALA A 14 30.52 -50.99 3.00
N ALA A 15 31.02 -50.57 4.17
CA ALA A 15 30.41 -49.51 4.96
C ALA A 15 30.44 -48.15 4.22
N ALA A 16 31.55 -47.82 3.56
CA ALA A 16 31.66 -46.59 2.77
C ALA A 16 30.71 -46.58 1.57
N ALA A 17 30.57 -47.71 0.86
CA ALA A 17 29.63 -47.83 -0.25
C ALA A 17 28.17 -47.71 0.19
N LEU A 18 27.82 -48.28 1.36
CA LEU A 18 26.50 -48.12 1.97
C LEU A 18 26.22 -46.67 2.36
N ALA A 19 27.18 -46.00 2.99
CA ALA A 19 27.04 -44.59 3.37
C ALA A 19 26.90 -43.68 2.14
N ALA A 20 27.69 -43.92 1.09
CA ALA A 20 27.58 -43.21 -0.18
C ALA A 20 26.24 -43.50 -0.88
N GLY A 21 25.77 -44.75 -0.86
CA GLY A 21 24.46 -45.13 -1.39
C GLY A 21 23.30 -44.44 -0.66
N ILE A 22 23.34 -44.37 0.67
CA ILE A 22 22.37 -43.64 1.48
C ILE A 22 22.43 -42.14 1.16
N TYR A 23 23.63 -41.54 1.05
CA TYR A 23 23.79 -40.12 0.73
C TYR A 23 23.27 -39.77 -0.67
N VAL A 24 23.47 -40.65 -1.66
CA VAL A 24 23.01 -40.43 -3.04
C VAL A 24 21.50 -40.64 -3.15
N LEU A 25 20.93 -41.65 -2.50
CA LEU A 25 19.48 -41.92 -2.57
C LEU A 25 18.64 -40.98 -1.69
N TRP A 26 19.14 -40.57 -0.53
CA TRP A 26 18.38 -39.77 0.45
C TRP A 26 18.87 -38.33 0.60
N GLY A 27 19.97 -37.95 -0.06
CA GLY A 27 20.61 -36.65 0.12
C GLY A 27 21.18 -36.48 1.53
N PRO A 28 21.92 -35.40 1.82
CA PRO A 28 22.19 -35.02 3.19
C PRO A 28 20.84 -34.82 3.89
N ILE A 29 20.63 -35.50 5.02
CA ILE A 29 19.57 -35.16 5.98
C ILE A 29 19.98 -33.83 6.61
N THR A 30 19.88 -32.74 5.83
CA THR A 30 19.79 -31.42 6.41
C THR A 30 18.47 -31.46 7.17
N GLY A 31 18.55 -31.49 8.50
CA GLY A 31 17.35 -31.46 9.31
C GLY A 31 16.51 -30.28 8.83
N ARG A 32 15.36 -30.56 8.19
CA ARG A 32 14.37 -29.53 7.90
C ARG A 32 14.16 -28.81 9.21
N LYS A 33 14.61 -27.55 9.29
CA LYS A 33 14.40 -26.74 10.49
C LYS A 33 12.89 -26.67 10.64
N ARG A 34 12.39 -27.42 11.63
CA ARG A 34 10.97 -27.47 11.91
C ARG A 34 10.58 -26.04 12.25
N ARG A 35 9.72 -25.43 11.44
CA ARG A 35 9.23 -24.06 11.61
C ARG A 35 9.02 -23.77 13.10
N ARG A 36 9.56 -22.64 13.57
CA ARG A 36 9.26 -22.15 14.92
C ARG A 36 7.76 -21.83 14.94
N ARG A 37 6.96 -22.76 15.50
CA ARG A 37 5.49 -22.64 15.55
C ARG A 37 5.11 -21.28 16.13
N GLY A 38 4.26 -20.54 15.43
CA GLY A 38 3.77 -19.23 15.86
C GLY A 38 4.58 -18.02 15.42
N LEU A 39 5.61 -18.19 14.56
CA LEU A 39 6.33 -17.06 13.96
C LEU A 39 5.95 -16.85 12.48
N VAL A 40 5.98 -15.58 12.06
CA VAL A 40 5.88 -15.15 10.66
C VAL A 40 7.19 -15.42 9.91
N PRO A 41 7.16 -15.66 8.59
CA PRO A 41 8.36 -15.79 7.78
C PRO A 41 9.24 -14.52 7.82
N GLY A 42 10.55 -14.71 7.73
CA GLY A 42 11.50 -13.63 7.47
C GLY A 42 11.48 -13.19 6.00
N LEU A 43 12.20 -12.13 5.68
CA LEU A 43 12.41 -11.65 4.30
C LEU A 43 13.90 -11.58 4.00
N LEU A 44 14.31 -12.06 2.82
CA LEU A 44 15.68 -11.91 2.33
C LEU A 44 16.01 -10.43 2.15
N ASN A 45 17.19 -10.00 2.61
CA ASN A 45 17.71 -8.67 2.31
C ASN A 45 18.54 -8.75 1.02
N LEU A 46 17.99 -8.24 -0.07
CA LEU A 46 18.57 -8.22 -1.42
C LEU A 46 19.56 -7.07 -1.64
N GLY A 47 20.26 -6.66 -0.58
CA GLY A 47 21.19 -5.54 -0.58
C GLY A 47 20.51 -4.21 -0.26
N ASN A 48 20.67 -3.76 0.99
CA ASN A 48 20.08 -2.51 1.53
C ASN A 48 18.55 -2.39 1.36
N THR A 49 17.85 -3.53 1.27
CA THR A 49 16.37 -3.59 1.12
C THR A 49 15.63 -3.72 2.45
N CYS A 50 16.28 -3.44 3.58
CA CYS A 50 15.67 -3.55 4.90
C CYS A 50 14.46 -2.61 5.07
N PHE A 51 14.46 -1.44 4.42
CA PHE A 51 13.33 -0.50 4.40
C PHE A 51 12.06 -1.17 3.85
N MET A 52 12.20 -1.94 2.77
CA MET A 52 11.10 -2.70 2.15
C MET A 52 10.66 -3.84 3.06
N ASN A 53 11.61 -4.59 3.60
CA ASN A 53 11.30 -5.72 4.48
C ASN A 53 10.56 -5.26 5.74
N SER A 54 10.99 -4.16 6.37
CA SER A 54 10.31 -3.61 7.54
C SER A 54 8.90 -3.13 7.23
N LEU A 55 8.69 -2.50 6.07
CA LEU A 55 7.37 -2.04 5.67
C LEU A 55 6.43 -3.22 5.39
N LEU A 56 6.88 -4.23 4.64
CA LEU A 56 6.07 -5.40 4.31
C LEU A 56 5.62 -6.16 5.56
N GLN A 57 6.50 -6.31 6.55
CA GLN A 57 6.13 -6.90 7.84
C GLN A 57 5.05 -6.07 8.55
N GLY A 58 5.19 -4.73 8.57
CA GLY A 58 4.19 -3.82 9.11
C GLY A 58 2.83 -3.92 8.39
N LEU A 59 2.83 -3.88 7.05
CA LEU A 59 1.62 -3.99 6.24
C LEU A 59 0.94 -5.36 6.36
N SER A 60 1.71 -6.44 6.51
CA SER A 60 1.17 -7.79 6.71
C SER A 60 0.44 -7.95 8.04
N SER A 61 0.71 -7.04 8.99
CA SER A 61 0.03 -6.97 10.28
C SER A 61 -1.26 -6.12 10.23
N CYS A 62 -1.71 -5.70 9.04
CA CYS A 62 -2.93 -4.92 8.83
C CYS A 62 -4.00 -5.76 8.09
N PRO A 63 -4.87 -6.52 8.80
CA PRO A 63 -5.87 -7.40 8.17
C PRO A 63 -6.85 -6.66 7.25
N SER A 64 -7.22 -5.42 7.58
CA SER A 64 -8.09 -4.59 6.74
C SER A 64 -7.45 -4.27 5.39
N PHE A 65 -6.12 -4.07 5.36
CA PHE A 65 -5.39 -3.80 4.11
C PHE A 65 -5.26 -5.06 3.26
N ILE A 66 -4.97 -6.20 3.87
CA ILE A 66 -4.95 -7.49 3.17
C ILE A 66 -6.32 -7.76 2.56
N ARG A 67 -7.40 -7.69 3.34
CA ARG A 67 -8.77 -7.91 2.85
C ARG A 67 -9.14 -6.98 1.69
N TRP A 68 -8.78 -5.70 1.80
CA TRP A 68 -8.98 -4.75 0.71
C TRP A 68 -8.21 -5.16 -0.56
N LEU A 69 -6.95 -5.61 -0.44
CA LEU A 69 -6.18 -6.13 -1.57
C LEU A 69 -6.80 -7.39 -2.18
N GLU A 70 -7.36 -8.29 -1.37
CA GLU A 70 -8.05 -9.49 -1.85
C GLU A 70 -9.27 -9.12 -2.71
N GLU A 71 -10.10 -8.20 -2.23
CA GLU A 71 -11.25 -7.67 -2.98
C GLU A 71 -10.79 -6.91 -4.24
N PHE A 72 -9.74 -6.11 -4.12
CA PHE A 72 -9.19 -5.33 -5.22
C PHE A 72 -8.56 -6.20 -6.32
N THR A 73 -8.01 -7.35 -5.98
CA THR A 73 -7.37 -8.26 -6.95
C THR A 73 -8.29 -9.34 -7.49
N ALA A 74 -9.41 -9.64 -6.81
CA ALA A 74 -10.37 -10.68 -7.24
C ALA A 74 -10.85 -10.50 -8.69
N GLN A 75 -10.96 -9.26 -9.15
CA GLN A 75 -11.36 -8.91 -10.51
C GLN A 75 -10.39 -9.37 -11.60
N TYR A 76 -9.09 -9.51 -11.29
CA TYR A 76 -8.10 -9.97 -12.28
C TYR A 76 -8.22 -11.47 -12.60
N GLY A 77 -8.85 -12.25 -11.74
CA GLY A 77 -9.06 -13.69 -11.95
C GLY A 77 -10.22 -14.03 -12.89
N ALA A 78 -11.12 -13.08 -13.18
CA ALA A 78 -12.32 -13.33 -13.98
C ALA A 78 -12.11 -13.15 -15.50
N GLU A 79 -11.04 -12.48 -15.92
CA GLU A 79 -10.90 -11.98 -17.31
C GLU A 79 -9.75 -12.62 -18.12
N GLN A 80 -9.01 -13.61 -17.61
CA GLN A 80 -7.84 -14.16 -18.33
C GLN A 80 -7.82 -15.70 -18.45
N GLU A 81 -7.79 -16.20 -19.69
CA GLU A 81 -7.50 -17.61 -20.04
C GLU A 81 -6.01 -17.99 -19.85
N LYS A 82 -5.12 -17.03 -19.60
CA LYS A 82 -3.71 -17.28 -19.24
C LYS A 82 -3.26 -16.31 -18.14
N PRO A 83 -2.75 -16.80 -17.00
CA PRO A 83 -2.24 -15.93 -15.95
C PRO A 83 -0.97 -15.23 -16.43
N ARG A 84 -1.05 -13.91 -16.63
CA ARG A 84 0.15 -13.06 -16.69
C ARG A 84 0.58 -12.79 -15.26
N GLU A 85 1.16 -13.80 -14.63
CA GLU A 85 1.79 -13.65 -13.32
C GLU A 85 2.79 -12.48 -13.40
N HIS A 86 2.74 -11.56 -12.43
CA HIS A 86 3.69 -10.45 -12.25
C HIS A 86 3.47 -9.14 -13.05
N GLN A 87 2.30 -8.89 -13.65
CA GLN A 87 2.05 -7.59 -14.29
C GLN A 87 1.57 -6.48 -13.32
N TYR A 88 0.85 -6.85 -12.26
CA TYR A 88 0.20 -5.90 -11.34
C TYR A 88 0.90 -5.82 -9.99
N LEU A 89 1.02 -4.60 -9.48
CA LEU A 89 1.64 -4.34 -8.18
C LEU A 89 0.77 -4.90 -7.07
N SER A 90 -0.55 -4.75 -7.16
CA SER A 90 -1.50 -5.26 -6.17
C SER A 90 -1.43 -6.77 -5.97
N VAL A 91 -1.33 -7.55 -7.06
CA VAL A 91 -1.27 -9.02 -7.02
C VAL A 91 0.05 -9.48 -6.39
N THR A 92 1.17 -8.91 -6.83
CA THR A 92 2.51 -9.24 -6.30
C THR A 92 2.62 -8.89 -4.81
N LEU A 93 2.07 -7.73 -4.42
CA LEU A 93 2.01 -7.32 -3.02
C LEU A 93 1.12 -8.25 -2.19
N LEU A 94 -0.07 -8.61 -2.67
CA LEU A 94 -1.00 -9.48 -1.95
C LEU A 94 -0.39 -10.86 -1.69
N GLN A 95 0.27 -11.46 -2.67
CA GLN A 95 0.95 -12.76 -2.52
C GLN A 95 1.97 -12.73 -1.36
N LEU A 96 2.81 -11.70 -1.31
CA LEU A 96 3.78 -11.52 -0.23
C LEU A 96 3.10 -11.29 1.13
N LEU A 97 2.08 -10.41 1.19
CA LEU A 97 1.40 -10.10 2.45
C LEU A 97 0.61 -11.28 3.02
N ARG A 98 0.01 -12.14 2.18
CA ARG A 98 -0.64 -13.38 2.62
C ARG A 98 0.35 -14.38 3.20
N ALA A 99 1.48 -14.58 2.52
CA ALA A 99 2.55 -15.45 2.99
C ALA A 99 3.12 -14.96 4.33
N LEU A 100 3.32 -13.64 4.49
CA LEU A 100 3.83 -13.02 5.72
C LEU A 100 2.82 -13.04 6.88
N SER A 101 1.53 -12.80 6.59
CA SER A 101 0.47 -12.77 7.61
C SER A 101 0.08 -14.16 8.15
N CYS A 102 0.73 -15.23 7.70
CA CYS A 102 0.44 -16.62 8.05
C CYS A 102 -0.99 -17.08 7.70
N GLN A 103 -1.65 -16.42 6.76
CA GLN A 103 -2.94 -16.87 6.21
C GLN A 103 -2.76 -18.13 5.34
N GLU A 104 -1.58 -18.30 4.75
CA GLU A 104 -1.21 -19.45 3.93
C GLU A 104 -0.07 -20.25 4.59
N VAL A 105 -0.14 -21.58 4.48
CA VAL A 105 0.92 -22.48 4.95
C VAL A 105 2.06 -22.44 3.94
N THR A 106 3.04 -21.58 4.18
CA THR A 106 4.33 -21.65 3.48
C THR A 106 5.29 -22.61 4.20
N GLU A 107 6.01 -23.42 3.42
CA GLU A 107 7.11 -24.26 3.91
C GLU A 107 8.39 -23.43 4.15
N ASP A 108 8.47 -22.23 3.57
CA ASP A 108 9.65 -21.38 3.62
C ASP A 108 9.63 -20.47 4.85
N ASP A 109 10.64 -20.62 5.71
CA ASP A 109 10.86 -19.74 6.87
C ASP A 109 11.33 -18.32 6.45
N VAL A 110 11.75 -18.14 5.19
CA VAL A 110 12.26 -16.88 4.64
C VAL A 110 11.77 -16.71 3.20
N LEU A 111 11.13 -15.58 2.92
CA LEU A 111 10.57 -15.25 1.61
C LEU A 111 11.49 -14.29 0.82
N ASP A 112 11.38 -14.35 -0.50
CA ASP A 112 12.04 -13.43 -1.42
C ASP A 112 11.05 -12.39 -1.96
N ALA A 113 11.35 -11.10 -1.77
CA ALA A 113 10.57 -9.97 -2.26
C ALA A 113 11.15 -9.35 -3.55
N SER A 114 12.07 -10.04 -4.24
CA SER A 114 12.71 -9.57 -5.48
C SER A 114 11.72 -9.22 -6.57
N CYS A 115 10.65 -10.00 -6.73
CA CYS A 115 9.61 -9.74 -7.71
C CYS A 115 8.87 -8.42 -7.45
N LEU A 116 8.54 -8.10 -6.19
CA LEU A 116 7.91 -6.82 -5.85
C LEU A 116 8.85 -5.65 -6.19
N LEU A 117 10.15 -5.81 -5.89
CA LEU A 117 11.16 -4.81 -6.23
C LEU A 117 11.24 -4.58 -7.75
N GLU A 118 11.16 -5.63 -8.56
CA GLU A 118 11.13 -5.54 -10.01
C GLU A 118 9.89 -4.78 -10.51
N VAL A 119 8.70 -5.13 -10.01
CA VAL A 119 7.43 -4.46 -10.37
C VAL A 119 7.45 -2.98 -9.98
N LEU A 120 8.02 -2.63 -8.83
CA LEU A 120 8.19 -1.23 -8.40
C LEU A 120 9.09 -0.44 -9.36
N ARG A 121 10.18 -1.03 -9.84
CA ARG A 121 11.08 -0.42 -10.83
C ARG A 121 10.37 -0.21 -12.18
N MET A 122 9.52 -1.15 -12.58
CA MET A 122 8.69 -1.01 -13.77
C MET A 122 7.66 0.12 -13.63
N ASN A 123 7.12 0.33 -12.41
CA ASN A 123 6.21 1.41 -12.06
C ASN A 123 6.93 2.74 -11.74
N ARG A 124 8.06 3.01 -12.40
CA ARG A 124 8.80 4.29 -12.38
C ARG A 124 9.51 4.65 -11.07
N TRP A 125 9.54 3.78 -10.07
CA TRP A 125 10.40 4.02 -8.92
C TRP A 125 11.81 3.51 -9.19
N GLN A 126 12.58 4.36 -9.87
CA GLN A 126 13.93 4.07 -10.32
C GLN A 126 14.96 4.34 -9.21
N ILE A 127 15.08 3.40 -8.28
CA ILE A 127 16.15 3.44 -7.27
C ILE A 127 17.42 2.75 -7.80
N SER A 128 18.56 3.27 -7.34
CA SER A 128 19.86 2.61 -7.51
C SER A 128 19.81 1.25 -6.83
N SER A 129 20.35 0.22 -7.50
CA SER A 129 20.55 -1.05 -6.81
C SER A 129 21.53 -0.81 -5.65
N PHE A 130 21.21 -1.33 -4.45
CA PHE A 130 22.04 -1.27 -3.24
C PHE A 130 22.10 0.06 -2.47
N GLU A 131 21.19 1.01 -2.72
CA GLU A 131 21.07 2.22 -1.90
C GLU A 131 20.06 2.03 -0.75
N GLU A 132 20.35 2.61 0.43
CA GLU A 132 19.35 2.68 1.51
C GLU A 132 18.25 3.67 1.13
N GLN A 133 17.01 3.40 1.52
CA GLN A 133 15.85 4.23 1.16
C GLN A 133 14.94 4.46 2.39
N ASP A 134 14.09 5.47 2.33
CA ASP A 134 13.09 5.74 3.36
C ASP A 134 11.87 4.80 3.19
N ALA A 135 11.52 4.05 4.24
CA ALA A 135 10.34 3.18 4.25
C ALA A 135 9.03 3.98 4.17
N HIS A 136 9.03 5.24 4.62
CA HIS A 136 7.88 6.14 4.50
C HIS A 136 7.66 6.58 3.04
N GLU A 137 8.74 6.85 2.31
CA GLU A 137 8.67 7.13 0.87
C GLU A 137 8.14 5.91 0.12
N LEU A 138 8.70 4.72 0.37
CA LEU A 138 8.21 3.45 -0.17
C LEU A 138 6.70 3.26 0.06
N PHE A 139 6.22 3.56 1.28
CA PHE A 139 4.80 3.44 1.60
C PHE A 139 3.95 4.30 0.67
N HIS A 140 4.37 5.54 0.41
CA HIS A 140 3.67 6.43 -0.52
C HIS A 140 3.81 6.00 -1.98
N VAL A 141 4.93 5.41 -2.38
CA VAL A 141 5.05 4.80 -3.72
C VAL A 141 4.04 3.66 -3.88
N LEU A 142 3.90 2.80 -2.87
CA LEU A 142 2.94 1.69 -2.88
C LEU A 142 1.50 2.20 -2.94
N THR A 143 1.10 3.13 -2.06
CA THR A 143 -0.29 3.62 -2.07
C THR A 143 -0.61 4.35 -3.37
N SER A 144 0.26 5.24 -3.85
CA SER A 144 0.06 5.95 -5.12
C SER A 144 0.00 4.98 -6.31
N SER A 145 0.85 3.95 -6.33
CA SER A 145 0.82 2.93 -7.40
C SER A 145 -0.48 2.12 -7.39
N LEU A 146 -1.02 1.80 -6.20
CA LEU A 146 -2.31 1.13 -6.06
C LEU A 146 -3.48 2.03 -6.48
N GLU A 147 -3.41 3.33 -6.19
CA GLU A 147 -4.39 4.30 -6.66
C GLU A 147 -4.36 4.49 -8.18
N ASP A 148 -3.17 4.57 -8.77
CA ASP A 148 -2.99 4.60 -10.22
C ASP A 148 -3.53 3.32 -10.87
N GLU A 149 -3.28 2.14 -10.27
CA GLU A 149 -3.79 0.86 -10.75
C GLU A 149 -5.32 0.83 -10.69
N ARG A 150 -5.92 1.35 -9.62
CA ARG A 150 -7.38 1.51 -9.47
C ARG A 150 -7.93 2.45 -10.54
N ASP A 151 -7.29 3.60 -10.75
CA ASP A 151 -7.81 4.66 -11.61
C ASP A 151 -7.66 4.34 -13.12
N ARG A 152 -6.76 3.42 -13.48
CA ARG A 152 -6.65 2.86 -14.84
C ARG A 152 -7.82 1.97 -15.23
N GLN A 153 -8.64 1.54 -14.28
CA GLN A 153 -9.79 0.68 -14.57
C GLN A 153 -10.92 1.49 -15.23
N PRO A 154 -11.57 0.94 -16.27
CA PRO A 154 -12.64 1.64 -16.95
C PRO A 154 -13.78 1.92 -15.97
N ARG A 155 -14.09 3.22 -15.78
CA ARG A 155 -15.17 3.69 -14.89
C ARG A 155 -16.58 3.34 -15.39
N VAL A 156 -16.67 2.78 -16.59
CA VAL A 156 -17.91 2.37 -17.26
C VAL A 156 -17.65 0.99 -17.86
N THR A 157 -18.47 0.00 -17.52
CA THR A 157 -18.48 -1.32 -18.18
C THR A 157 -18.67 -1.16 -19.68
N HIS A 158 -17.94 -1.93 -20.49
CA HIS A 158 -18.04 -1.84 -21.95
C HIS A 158 -19.48 -2.16 -22.38
N LEU A 159 -20.03 -1.36 -23.30
CA LEU A 159 -21.38 -1.52 -23.84
C LEU A 159 -21.64 -2.89 -24.50
N PHE A 160 -20.58 -3.67 -24.73
CA PHE A 160 -20.58 -4.97 -25.38
C PHE A 160 -20.42 -6.17 -24.41
N ASP A 161 -20.36 -5.97 -23.09
CA ASP A 161 -20.41 -7.06 -22.07
C ASP A 161 -21.83 -7.65 -21.93
N VAL A 162 -22.52 -7.78 -23.06
CA VAL A 162 -23.91 -8.26 -23.21
C VAL A 162 -24.00 -9.78 -23.14
N HIS A 163 -22.88 -10.51 -23.14
CA HIS A 163 -22.89 -11.97 -22.97
C HIS A 163 -23.39 -12.40 -21.58
N SER A 164 -23.37 -11.52 -20.58
CA SER A 164 -23.98 -11.79 -19.26
C SER A 164 -25.50 -11.54 -19.22
N LEU A 165 -26.09 -11.00 -20.29
CA LEU A 165 -27.52 -10.69 -20.42
C LEU A 165 -28.30 -11.74 -21.25
N GLU A 166 -27.61 -12.71 -21.84
CA GLU A 166 -28.24 -13.80 -22.57
C GLU A 166 -28.84 -14.81 -21.58
N GLN A 167 -30.11 -14.60 -21.20
CA GLN A 167 -30.95 -15.71 -20.73
C GLN A 167 -31.42 -16.53 -21.94
N PRO A 168 -31.56 -17.87 -21.82
CA PRO A 168 -32.02 -18.70 -22.92
C PRO A 168 -33.48 -18.37 -23.27
N GLU A 169 -33.66 -17.88 -24.49
CA GLU A 169 -34.82 -18.01 -25.38
C GLU A 169 -36.22 -18.05 -24.75
N ILE A 170 -36.94 -16.91 -24.79
CA ILE A 170 -38.40 -16.90 -24.70
C ILE A 170 -38.98 -16.30 -25.99
N THR A 171 -39.89 -17.06 -26.58
CA THR A 171 -40.52 -16.91 -27.90
C THR A 171 -41.11 -15.52 -28.15
N GLN A 172 -40.88 -15.02 -29.36
CA GLN A 172 -41.41 -13.77 -29.93
C GLN A 172 -42.86 -13.45 -29.52
N LYS A 173 -43.04 -12.34 -28.79
CA LYS A 173 -44.19 -11.43 -28.93
C LYS A 173 -43.89 -10.09 -28.24
N GLN A 174 -43.94 -9.02 -29.03
CA GLN A 174 -43.94 -7.60 -28.64
C GLN A 174 -42.68 -7.08 -27.92
N ILE A 175 -41.88 -6.30 -28.66
CA ILE A 175 -40.84 -5.44 -28.11
C ILE A 175 -41.53 -4.34 -27.30
N SER A 176 -41.65 -4.55 -25.99
CA SER A 176 -41.97 -3.53 -25.00
C SER A 176 -40.68 -3.25 -24.24
N CYS A 177 -40.23 -2.00 -24.26
CA CYS A 177 -39.07 -1.53 -23.50
C CYS A 177 -39.37 -1.69 -22.00
N ARG A 178 -38.97 -2.84 -21.41
CA ARG A 178 -39.03 -3.04 -19.97
C ARG A 178 -37.80 -2.39 -19.33
N THR A 179 -37.85 -1.08 -19.13
CA THR A 179 -36.82 -0.29 -18.43
C THR A 179 -36.85 -0.52 -16.91
N ARG A 180 -37.13 -1.74 -16.44
CA ARG A 180 -37.27 -2.04 -15.01
C ARG A 180 -36.73 -3.41 -14.61
N GLY A 181 -35.60 -3.80 -15.20
CA GLY A 181 -34.71 -4.76 -14.58
C GLY A 181 -33.67 -4.00 -13.77
N SER A 182 -33.55 -4.26 -12.46
CA SER A 182 -32.39 -3.78 -11.71
C SER A 182 -31.16 -4.38 -12.38
N LEU A 183 -30.21 -3.53 -12.77
CA LEU A 183 -28.88 -4.00 -13.16
C LEU A 183 -28.36 -4.90 -12.02
N PRO A 184 -27.68 -6.02 -12.33
CA PRO A 184 -26.92 -6.74 -11.32
C PRO A 184 -26.07 -5.72 -10.55
N PRO A 185 -25.93 -5.82 -9.22
CA PRO A 185 -25.04 -4.95 -8.49
C PRO A 185 -23.62 -5.26 -8.97
N VAL A 186 -23.17 -4.54 -9.99
CA VAL A 186 -21.77 -4.55 -10.40
C VAL A 186 -21.01 -4.05 -9.19
N SER A 187 -20.23 -4.94 -8.60
CA SER A 187 -19.43 -4.61 -7.44
C SER A 187 -18.46 -3.51 -7.86
N ASN A 188 -18.72 -2.30 -7.40
CA ASN A 188 -17.95 -1.12 -7.76
C ASN A 188 -16.66 -1.10 -6.92
N HIS A 189 -15.81 -2.12 -7.06
CA HIS A 189 -14.55 -2.23 -6.32
C HIS A 189 -13.64 -1.01 -6.57
N TRP A 190 -13.73 -0.40 -7.77
CA TRP A 190 -13.09 0.88 -8.12
C TRP A 190 -13.53 2.08 -7.27
N LYS A 191 -14.65 2.00 -6.54
CA LYS A 191 -15.11 3.04 -5.59
C LYS A 191 -14.50 2.88 -4.20
N SER A 192 -13.93 1.72 -3.88
CA SER A 192 -13.37 1.46 -2.56
C SER A 192 -11.93 1.98 -2.48
N GLN A 193 -11.73 3.03 -1.69
CA GLN A 193 -10.39 3.51 -1.37
C GLN A 193 -9.68 2.51 -0.47
N HIS A 194 -8.36 2.40 -0.59
CA HIS A 194 -7.59 1.58 0.34
C HIS A 194 -7.77 2.10 1.78
N PRO A 195 -7.67 1.23 2.80
CA PRO A 195 -8.00 1.59 4.19
C PRO A 195 -7.08 2.66 4.80
N PHE A 196 -5.91 2.89 4.21
CA PHE A 196 -5.04 3.99 4.62
C PHE A 196 -5.52 5.39 4.19
N HIS A 197 -6.50 5.49 3.30
CA HIS A 197 -6.97 6.77 2.77
C HIS A 197 -7.85 7.51 3.79
N GLY A 198 -7.40 8.68 4.22
CA GLY A 198 -8.09 9.59 5.14
C GLY A 198 -8.28 10.98 4.54
N ARG A 199 -8.98 11.86 5.28
CA ARG A 199 -9.15 13.28 4.91
C ARG A 199 -8.85 14.23 6.07
N LEU A 200 -8.09 15.28 5.80
CA LEU A 200 -7.86 16.43 6.67
C LEU A 200 -8.77 17.58 6.27
N THR A 201 -9.16 18.39 7.24
CA THR A 201 -9.78 19.69 6.99
C THR A 201 -8.79 20.80 7.34
N SER A 202 -8.56 21.71 6.41
CA SER A 202 -7.74 22.92 6.60
C SER A 202 -8.66 24.13 6.70
N ASN A 203 -8.63 24.77 7.87
CA ASN A 203 -9.37 25.98 8.17
C ASN A 203 -8.40 27.16 8.22
N MET A 204 -8.75 28.28 7.59
CA MET A 204 -7.97 29.51 7.67
C MET A 204 -8.85 30.72 7.96
N LEU A 205 -8.39 31.59 8.84
CA LEU A 205 -9.05 32.86 9.19
C LEU A 205 -8.05 34.01 9.12
N CYS A 206 -8.37 35.05 8.36
CA CYS A 206 -7.54 36.24 8.28
C CYS A 206 -7.58 37.01 9.59
N LYS A 207 -6.41 37.35 10.18
CA LYS A 207 -6.35 38.15 11.41
C LYS A 207 -6.64 39.64 11.21
N HIS A 208 -6.62 40.13 9.96
CA HIS A 208 -6.84 41.55 9.68
C HIS A 208 -8.31 41.89 9.48
N CYS A 209 -9.01 41.14 8.63
CA CYS A 209 -10.42 41.39 8.31
C CYS A 209 -11.38 40.34 8.91
N GLU A 210 -10.87 39.40 9.71
CA GLU A 210 -11.63 38.32 10.37
C GLU A 210 -12.42 37.40 9.42
N HIS A 211 -12.19 37.53 8.10
CA HIS A 211 -12.83 36.70 7.10
C HIS A 211 -12.28 35.26 7.15
N GLN A 212 -13.19 34.29 7.23
CA GLN A 212 -12.87 32.87 7.17
C GLN A 212 -12.82 32.39 5.72
N SER A 213 -11.70 31.78 5.33
CA SER A 213 -11.57 31.13 4.02
C SER A 213 -12.42 29.85 3.96
N PRO A 214 -12.90 29.46 2.76
CA PRO A 214 -13.58 28.18 2.56
C PRO A 214 -12.73 27.01 3.09
N VAL A 215 -13.38 26.08 3.80
CA VAL A 215 -12.72 24.89 4.34
C VAL A 215 -12.17 24.05 3.19
N ARG A 216 -10.87 23.74 3.22
CA ARG A 216 -10.26 22.83 2.25
C ARG A 216 -10.20 21.42 2.82
N PHE A 217 -10.38 20.43 1.95
CA PHE A 217 -10.33 19.02 2.30
C PHE A 217 -9.20 18.35 1.52
N ASP A 218 -8.17 17.92 2.23
CA ASP A 218 -6.99 17.27 1.65
C ASP A 218 -7.01 15.78 2.00
N THR A 219 -6.60 14.93 1.08
CA THR A 219 -6.48 13.48 1.32
C THR A 219 -5.12 13.16 1.93
N PHE A 220 -5.03 12.07 2.69
CA PHE A 220 -3.76 11.59 3.22
C PHE A 220 -3.74 10.07 3.36
N ASP A 221 -2.56 9.47 3.17
CA ASP A 221 -2.34 8.04 3.41
C ASP A 221 -1.51 7.78 4.68
N SER A 222 -0.86 8.81 5.20
CA SER A 222 -0.08 8.77 6.44
C SER A 222 -0.14 10.14 7.14
N LEU A 223 0.17 10.18 8.43
CA LEU A 223 0.31 11.44 9.18
C LEU A 223 1.78 11.61 9.57
N SER A 224 2.48 12.52 8.89
CA SER A 224 3.86 12.87 9.23
C SER A 224 3.85 13.91 10.36
N LEU A 225 4.13 13.45 11.58
CA LEU A 225 4.08 14.27 12.78
C LEU A 225 5.47 14.82 13.11
N SER A 226 5.61 16.15 13.13
CA SER A 226 6.82 16.79 13.66
C SER A 226 6.98 16.48 15.14
N ILE A 227 8.17 16.03 15.55
CA ILE A 227 8.50 15.78 16.96
C ILE A 227 8.84 17.12 17.62
N PRO A 228 8.04 17.61 18.60
CA PRO A 228 8.35 18.84 19.31
C PRO A 228 9.67 18.74 20.09
N ALA A 229 10.26 19.89 20.41
CA ALA A 229 11.50 19.93 21.19
C ALA A 229 11.32 19.24 22.56
N ALA A 230 12.25 18.34 22.87
CA ALA A 230 12.22 17.62 24.13
C ALA A 230 12.39 18.57 25.32
N VAL A 231 11.48 18.47 26.29
CA VAL A 231 11.56 19.21 27.55
C VAL A 231 12.13 18.28 28.61
N TRP A 232 13.22 18.69 29.26
CA TRP A 232 13.86 17.90 30.30
C TRP A 232 12.86 17.47 31.38
N GLY A 233 12.88 16.18 31.74
CA GLY A 233 11.99 15.61 32.76
C GLY A 233 10.55 15.35 32.32
N ARG A 234 10.19 15.58 31.04
CA ARG A 234 8.88 15.22 30.48
C ARG A 234 9.04 14.25 29.31
N PRO A 235 8.42 13.05 29.37
CA PRO A 235 8.46 12.12 28.26
C PRO A 235 7.67 12.65 27.06
N MET A 236 8.21 12.44 25.87
CA MET A 236 7.56 12.74 24.60
C MET A 236 6.53 11.64 24.27
N THR A 237 5.27 12.02 24.03
CA THR A 237 4.16 11.09 23.72
C THR A 237 3.59 11.28 22.33
N LEU A 238 2.98 10.22 21.78
CA LEU A 238 2.27 10.31 20.50
C LEU A 238 1.15 11.36 20.53
N ASP A 239 0.38 11.43 21.62
CA ASP A 239 -0.67 12.43 21.82
C ASP A 239 -0.14 13.85 21.71
N HIS A 240 1.06 14.13 22.24
CA HIS A 240 1.65 15.46 22.12
C HIS A 240 2.03 15.79 20.67
N CYS A 241 2.56 14.83 19.90
CA CYS A 241 2.78 15.00 18.46
C CYS A 241 1.47 15.24 17.70
N LEU A 242 0.42 14.48 18.00
CA LEU A 242 -0.90 14.62 17.37
C LEU A 242 -1.53 15.98 17.70
N HIS A 243 -1.46 16.41 18.97
CA HIS A 243 -1.93 17.73 19.40
C HIS A 243 -1.15 18.84 18.73
N HIS A 244 0.17 18.71 18.60
CA HIS A 244 1.00 19.67 17.88
C HIS A 244 0.57 19.76 16.41
N PHE A 245 0.30 18.64 15.75
CA PHE A 245 -0.15 18.57 14.36
C PHE A 245 -1.50 19.28 14.11
N ILE A 246 -2.46 19.17 15.02
CA ILE A 246 -3.78 19.82 14.91
C ILE A 246 -3.85 21.22 15.57
N SER A 247 -2.73 21.68 16.13
CA SER A 247 -2.68 22.99 16.78
C SER A 247 -2.83 24.12 15.76
N SER A 248 -3.42 25.23 16.18
CA SER A 248 -3.54 26.41 15.33
C SER A 248 -2.19 27.11 15.21
N GLU A 249 -1.79 27.45 14.00
CA GLU A 249 -0.57 28.20 13.70
C GLU A 249 -0.89 29.56 13.07
N SER A 250 0.05 30.51 13.18
CA SER A 250 -0.07 31.80 12.50
C SER A 250 0.81 31.83 11.26
N VAL A 251 0.19 31.90 10.09
CA VAL A 251 0.89 31.94 8.80
C VAL A 251 0.93 33.37 8.30
N LYS A 252 2.13 33.91 8.11
CA LYS A 252 2.36 35.28 7.63
C LYS A 252 2.42 35.31 6.10
N ASP A 253 2.28 36.50 5.52
CA ASP A 253 2.44 36.77 4.09
C ASP A 253 1.48 35.98 3.16
N VAL A 254 0.25 35.77 3.64
CA VAL A 254 -0.80 35.08 2.87
C VAL A 254 -1.69 36.12 2.19
N VAL A 255 -1.93 35.97 0.89
CA VAL A 255 -2.86 36.80 0.13
C VAL A 255 -4.28 36.63 0.69
N CYS A 256 -4.93 37.74 1.03
CA CYS A 256 -6.31 37.75 1.51
C CYS A 256 -7.23 38.43 0.49
N ASP A 257 -8.01 37.62 -0.24
CA ASP A 257 -8.96 38.11 -1.25
C ASP A 257 -9.92 39.17 -0.69
N ASN A 258 -10.37 39.01 0.56
CA ASN A 258 -11.30 39.96 1.18
C ASN A 258 -10.61 41.30 1.50
N CYS A 259 -9.37 41.29 1.99
CA CYS A 259 -8.62 42.53 2.22
C CYS A 259 -8.29 43.23 0.89
N THR A 260 -7.94 42.46 -0.15
CA THR A 260 -7.71 42.99 -1.50
C THR A 260 -8.96 43.67 -2.06
N LYS A 261 -10.16 43.09 -1.86
CA LYS A 261 -11.43 43.69 -2.28
C LYS A 261 -11.75 44.97 -1.51
N ILE A 262 -11.62 44.96 -0.18
CA ILE A 262 -11.86 46.15 0.66
C ILE A 262 -10.95 47.31 0.24
N GLN A 263 -9.68 47.03 -0.06
CA GLN A 263 -8.76 48.05 -0.55
C GLN A 263 -9.17 48.55 -1.95
N ALA A 264 -9.53 47.65 -2.86
CA ALA A 264 -9.97 48.01 -4.21
C ALA A 264 -11.23 48.90 -4.20
N GLU A 265 -12.19 48.64 -3.30
CA GLU A 265 -13.39 49.46 -3.14
C GLU A 265 -13.09 50.87 -2.59
N GLY A 266 -12.01 51.01 -1.82
CA GLY A 266 -11.55 52.31 -1.30
C GLY A 266 -10.77 53.16 -2.31
N ILE A 267 -10.30 52.58 -3.43
CA ILE A 267 -9.51 53.28 -4.44
C ILE A 267 -10.41 53.73 -5.60
N LEU A 268 -10.78 55.01 -5.62
CA LEU A 268 -11.40 55.64 -6.78
C LEU A 268 -10.34 55.90 -7.87
N ASN A 269 -10.56 55.30 -9.05
CA ASN A 269 -9.86 55.51 -10.33
C ASN A 269 -8.42 54.98 -10.50
N GLY A 270 -8.28 53.94 -11.34
CA GLY A 270 -7.17 53.75 -12.28
C GLY A 270 -5.82 53.27 -11.74
N GLN A 271 -5.66 53.12 -10.42
CA GLN A 271 -4.46 52.52 -9.84
C GLN A 271 -4.51 51.00 -9.86
N SER A 272 -3.35 50.35 -10.06
CA SER A 272 -3.22 48.90 -9.99
C SER A 272 -3.54 48.40 -8.58
N ILE A 273 -4.50 47.50 -8.45
CA ILE A 273 -4.85 46.85 -7.18
C ILE A 273 -3.74 45.85 -6.84
N GLU A 274 -3.02 46.10 -5.75
CA GLU A 274 -2.04 45.16 -5.21
C GLU A 274 -2.70 44.12 -4.32
N ASN A 275 -2.28 42.86 -4.46
CA ASN A 275 -2.74 41.77 -3.60
C ASN A 275 -2.36 42.05 -2.15
N GLN A 276 -3.36 42.18 -1.28
CA GLN A 276 -3.14 42.40 0.14
C GLN A 276 -2.69 41.11 0.82
N ARG A 277 -1.51 41.16 1.43
CA ARG A 277 -0.90 40.04 2.16
C ARG A 277 -1.01 40.29 3.65
N THR A 278 -1.52 39.31 4.37
CA THR A 278 -1.86 39.43 5.80
C THR A 278 -1.40 38.20 6.56
N THR A 279 -1.69 38.16 7.86
CA THR A 279 -1.47 36.98 8.70
C THR A 279 -2.78 36.21 8.87
N PHE A 280 -2.75 34.90 8.68
CA PHE A 280 -3.88 34.00 8.91
C PHE A 280 -3.63 33.11 10.12
N VAL A 281 -4.69 32.74 10.83
CA VAL A 281 -4.70 31.57 11.70
C VAL A 281 -5.06 30.37 10.85
N LYS A 282 -4.19 29.37 10.77
CA LYS A 282 -4.45 28.09 10.08
C LYS A 282 -4.57 26.98 11.10
N GLN A 283 -5.53 26.08 10.90
CA GLN A 283 -5.71 24.90 11.75
C GLN A 283 -6.09 23.69 10.90
N LEU A 284 -5.36 22.59 11.10
CA LEU A 284 -5.70 21.27 10.58
C LEU A 284 -6.57 20.50 11.56
N LYS A 285 -7.53 19.73 11.07
CA LYS A 285 -8.30 18.75 11.86
C LYS A 285 -8.47 17.46 11.07
N LEU A 286 -8.60 16.35 11.78
CA LEU A 286 -8.95 15.06 11.19
C LEU A 286 -10.43 15.08 10.79
N GLY A 287 -10.72 14.86 9.51
CA GLY A 287 -12.08 14.72 8.99
C GLY A 287 -12.55 13.27 9.03
N LYS A 288 -12.21 12.50 8.00
CA LYS A 288 -12.50 11.05 7.92
C LYS A 288 -11.30 10.28 8.47
N VAL A 289 -11.55 9.43 9.46
CA VAL A 289 -10.55 8.55 10.11
C VAL A 289 -10.53 7.17 9.42
N ARG A 290 -9.36 6.52 9.42
CA ARG A 290 -9.10 5.20 8.82
C ARG A 290 -9.82 4.05 9.55
N GLN A 291 -10.02 2.93 8.84
CA GLN A 291 -10.49 1.66 9.40
C GLN A 291 -9.36 0.82 9.99
#